data_AF-A0A942KBH0-F1
#
_entry.id   AF-A0A942KBH0-F1
#
_cell.length_a   1.000
_cell.length_b   1.000
_cell.length_c   1.000
_cell.angle_alpha   90.00
_cell.angle_beta   90.00
_cell.angle_gamma   90.00
#
_symmetry.space_group_name_H-M   'P 1'
#
loop_
_entity.id
_entity.type
_entity.pdbx_description
1 polymer ?
#
loop_
_entity_poly.entity_id
_entity_poly.type
_entity_poly.pdbx_seq_one_letter_code
_entity_poly.pdbx_strand_id
1 'polypeptide(L)'
;MTRKPFVLDASTAVAEGLRERGLALLRHERLELFMSEHAWSETRHELTRRAGVIAKRHGLREADAAALLAAGMAALGASVNVMPAESYAPLETVARGRLPADPNDWPTAALALALDTGIWTNDRDFFGSGLATWTTPVLDHYLTTESA
;
A
#
# COMPACT_ATOMS: atom_id res chain seq x y z
N MET A 1 -11.80 -10.09 -17.20
CA MET A 1 -11.94 -10.37 -15.75
C MET A 1 -12.09 -9.04 -15.02
N THR A 2 -12.97 -8.95 -14.03
CA THR A 2 -13.14 -7.74 -13.22
C THR A 2 -11.96 -7.58 -12.28
N ARG A 3 -11.38 -6.36 -12.19
CA ARG A 3 -10.31 -6.07 -11.23
C ARG A 3 -10.88 -6.02 -9.82
N LYS A 4 -10.11 -6.49 -8.83
CA LYS A 4 -10.47 -6.39 -7.43
C LYS A 4 -9.85 -5.12 -6.83
N PRO A 5 -10.67 -4.19 -6.32
CA PRO A 5 -10.17 -2.96 -5.73
C PRO A 5 -9.55 -3.24 -4.36
N PHE A 6 -8.48 -2.55 -4.00
CA PHE A 6 -7.95 -2.52 -2.63
C PHE A 6 -7.38 -1.14 -2.31
N VAL A 7 -7.51 -0.72 -1.06
CA VAL A 7 -6.72 0.40 -0.55
C VAL A 7 -5.38 -0.11 -0.06
N LEU A 8 -4.28 0.43 -0.57
CA LEU A 8 -2.94 0.10 -0.15
C LEU A 8 -2.51 1.05 0.97
N ASP A 9 -2.01 0.49 2.07
CA ASP A 9 -1.41 1.29 3.15
C ASP A 9 -0.01 1.82 2.75
N ALA A 10 0.55 2.77 3.51
CA ALA A 10 1.89 3.31 3.22
C ALA A 10 3.02 2.32 3.53
N SER A 11 2.97 1.63 4.68
CA SER A 11 4.07 0.78 5.15
C SER A 11 4.28 -0.46 4.26
N THR A 12 3.20 -1.05 3.76
CA THR A 12 3.15 -2.12 2.76
C THR A 12 3.55 -1.62 1.39
N ALA A 13 3.11 -0.43 0.96
CA ALA A 13 3.61 0.17 -0.30
C ALA A 13 5.14 0.33 -0.29
N VAL A 14 5.71 0.82 0.82
CA VAL A 14 7.16 0.95 1.00
C VAL A 14 7.85 -0.42 1.03
N ALA A 15 7.27 -1.37 1.75
CA ALA A 15 7.85 -2.70 1.91
C ALA A 15 7.86 -3.51 0.60
N GLU A 16 6.78 -3.46 -0.17
CA GLU A 16 6.59 -4.23 -1.38
C GLU A 16 7.11 -3.50 -2.63
N GLY A 17 7.15 -2.17 -2.63
CA GLY A 17 7.78 -1.36 -3.68
C GLY A 17 9.29 -1.55 -3.81
N LEU A 18 9.96 -2.20 -2.85
CA LEU A 18 11.40 -2.49 -2.89
C LEU A 18 11.70 -4.00 -3.02
N ARG A 19 10.69 -4.82 -3.33
CA ARG A 19 10.81 -6.28 -3.45
C ARG A 19 10.28 -6.74 -4.79
N GLU A 20 10.95 -7.70 -5.42
CA GLU A 20 10.53 -8.25 -6.70
C GLU A 20 9.09 -8.82 -6.66
N ARG A 21 8.77 -9.63 -5.63
CA ARG A 21 7.39 -10.14 -5.45
C ARG A 21 6.36 -9.01 -5.32
N GLY A 22 6.73 -7.94 -4.63
CA GLY A 22 5.84 -6.83 -4.33
C GLY A 22 5.58 -6.00 -5.58
N LEU A 23 6.62 -5.76 -6.37
CA LEU A 23 6.52 -5.15 -7.69
C LEU A 23 5.63 -5.97 -8.65
N ALA A 24 5.71 -7.31 -8.59
CA ALA A 24 4.84 -8.18 -9.38
C ALA A 24 3.36 -8.05 -8.95
N LEU A 25 3.09 -8.02 -7.64
CA LEU A 25 1.73 -7.81 -7.11
C LEU A 25 1.18 -6.43 -7.46
N LEU A 26 1.97 -5.37 -7.31
CA LEU A 26 1.56 -4.00 -7.68
C LEU A 26 1.12 -3.92 -9.14
N ARG A 27 1.82 -4.62 -10.04
CA ARG A 27 1.54 -4.63 -11.48
C ARG A 27 0.49 -5.67 -11.89
N HIS A 28 -0.07 -6.41 -10.94
CA HIS A 28 -0.94 -7.53 -11.26
C HIS A 28 -2.25 -7.05 -11.90
N GLU A 29 -2.58 -7.54 -13.09
CA GLU A 29 -3.69 -7.03 -13.92
C GLU A 29 -5.08 -7.19 -13.29
N ARG A 30 -5.19 -8.08 -12.30
CA ARG A 30 -6.42 -8.35 -11.55
C ARG A 30 -6.61 -7.43 -10.34
N LEU A 31 -5.64 -6.58 -10.02
CA LEU A 31 -5.75 -5.61 -8.94
C LEU A 31 -6.07 -4.22 -9.47
N GLU A 32 -6.86 -3.50 -8.71
CA GLU A 32 -7.02 -2.05 -8.84
C GLU A 32 -6.68 -1.44 -7.48
N LEU A 33 -5.62 -0.63 -7.43
CA LEU A 33 -5.06 -0.17 -6.17
C LEU A 33 -5.38 1.31 -5.97
N PHE A 34 -5.77 1.66 -4.76
CA PHE A 34 -6.05 3.03 -4.35
C PHE A 34 -5.17 3.39 -3.16
N MET A 35 -4.76 4.65 -3.07
CA MET A 35 -4.13 5.19 -1.87
C MET A 35 -4.73 6.56 -1.56
N SER A 36 -4.80 6.90 -0.27
CA SER A 36 -5.07 8.27 0.12
C SER A 36 -3.89 9.16 -0.29
N GLU A 37 -4.13 10.42 -0.60
CA GLU A 37 -3.05 11.39 -0.85
C GLU A 37 -2.04 11.45 0.31
N HIS A 38 -2.51 11.24 1.54
CA HIS A 38 -1.67 11.19 2.74
C HIS A 38 -0.74 9.98 2.71
N ALA A 39 -1.28 8.77 2.55
CA ALA A 39 -0.48 7.55 2.48
C ALA A 39 0.49 7.57 1.29
N TRP A 40 0.09 8.18 0.17
CA TRP A 40 0.97 8.39 -0.99
C TRP A 40 2.15 9.30 -0.65
N SER A 41 1.90 10.44 0.00
CA SER A 41 2.94 11.37 0.43
C SER A 41 3.95 10.69 1.36
N GLU A 42 3.45 9.96 2.36
CA GLU A 42 4.28 9.20 3.29
C GLU A 42 5.12 8.13 2.58
N THR A 43 4.50 7.37 1.68
CA THR A 43 5.18 6.35 0.88
C THR A 43 6.36 6.92 0.13
N ARG A 44 6.20 8.07 -0.53
CA ARG A 44 7.30 8.71 -1.30
C ARG A 44 8.48 9.09 -0.40
N HIS A 45 8.19 9.59 0.81
CA HIS A 45 9.21 9.95 1.78
C HIS A 45 9.94 8.70 2.32
N GLU A 46 9.18 7.73 2.81
CA GLU A 46 9.71 6.55 3.49
C GLU A 46 10.36 5.55 2.53
N LEU A 47 9.91 5.44 1.28
CA LEU A 47 10.55 4.59 0.27
C LEU A 47 11.99 5.02 -0.01
N THR A 48 12.23 6.34 -0.09
CA THR A 48 13.57 6.91 -0.28
C THR A 48 14.48 6.55 0.89
N ARG A 49 13.98 6.74 2.12
CA ARG A 49 14.69 6.39 3.35
C ARG A 49 15.01 4.89 3.40
N ARG A 50 14.02 4.04 3.09
CA ARG A 50 14.13 2.58 3.15
C ARG A 50 15.11 2.04 2.12
N ALA A 51 15.11 2.57 0.90
CA ALA A 51 16.10 2.23 -0.13
C ALA A 51 17.54 2.53 0.35
N GLY A 52 17.76 3.69 0.99
CA GLY A 52 19.06 4.03 1.58
C GLY A 52 19.51 3.08 2.70
N VAL A 53 18.57 2.61 3.53
CA VAL A 53 18.85 1.60 4.57
C VAL A 53 19.24 0.26 3.95
N ILE A 54 18.50 -0.20 2.93
CA ILE A 54 18.82 -1.45 2.20
C ILE A 54 20.21 -1.34 1.57
N ALA A 55 20.51 -0.22 0.90
CA ALA A 55 21.80 0.00 0.27
C ALA A 55 22.97 -0.13 1.26
N LYS A 56 22.87 0.54 2.42
CA LYS A 56 23.87 0.44 3.50
C LYS A 56 23.99 -0.98 4.04
N ARG A 57 22.87 -1.65 4.29
CA ARG A 57 22.85 -3.01 4.87
C ARG A 57 23.46 -4.06 3.95
N HIS A 58 23.23 -3.93 2.64
CA HIS A 58 23.65 -4.91 1.63
C HIS A 58 24.91 -4.49 0.87
N GLY A 59 25.52 -3.35 1.20
CA GLY A 59 26.70 -2.83 0.50
C GLY A 59 26.44 -2.55 -0.98
N LEU A 60 25.22 -2.13 -1.33
CA LEU A 60 24.87 -1.83 -2.72
C LEU A 60 25.66 -0.61 -3.20
N ARG A 61 26.03 -0.62 -4.48
CA ARG A 61 26.56 0.57 -5.14
C ARG A 61 25.44 1.61 -5.20
N GLU A 62 25.82 2.89 -5.18
CA GLU A 62 24.88 4.00 -5.24
C GLU A 62 23.96 3.91 -6.47
N ALA A 63 24.50 3.52 -7.63
CA ALA A 63 23.72 3.31 -8.85
C ALA A 63 22.66 2.21 -8.70
N ASP A 64 22.97 1.11 -8.01
CA ASP A 64 22.02 0.01 -7.80
C ASP A 64 20.91 0.42 -6.82
N ALA A 65 21.26 1.18 -5.78
CA ALA A 65 20.29 1.73 -4.84
C ALA A 65 19.34 2.74 -5.49
N ALA A 66 19.88 3.61 -6.36
CA ALA A 66 19.10 4.56 -7.13
C ALA A 66 18.16 3.84 -8.13
N ALA A 67 18.65 2.80 -8.80
CA ALA A 67 17.83 1.99 -9.71
C ALA A 67 16.68 1.28 -8.97
N LEU A 68 16.94 0.71 -7.78
CA LEU A 68 15.93 0.08 -6.95
C LEU A 68 14.83 1.08 -6.54
N LEU A 69 15.23 2.26 -6.05
CA LEU A 69 14.29 3.32 -5.68
C LEU A 69 13.46 3.78 -6.89
N ALA A 70 14.11 4.02 -8.04
CA ALA A 70 13.44 4.45 -9.26
C ALA A 70 12.43 3.41 -9.75
N ALA A 71 12.79 2.12 -9.74
CA ALA A 71 11.90 1.04 -10.11
C ALA A 71 10.67 0.95 -9.19
N GLY A 72 10.87 1.09 -7.87
CA GLY A 72 9.80 1.11 -6.89
C GLY A 72 8.84 2.28 -7.07
N MET A 73 9.37 3.50 -7.16
CA MET A 73 8.58 4.71 -7.40
C MET A 73 7.78 4.63 -8.71
N ALA A 74 8.40 4.14 -9.79
CA ALA A 74 7.75 3.99 -11.08
C ALA A 74 6.62 2.95 -11.03
N ALA A 75 6.85 1.80 -10.39
CA ALA A 75 5.84 0.76 -10.25
C ALA A 75 4.63 1.25 -9.43
N LEU A 76 4.89 1.85 -8.27
CA LEU A 76 3.83 2.39 -7.42
C LEU A 76 3.03 3.48 -8.13
N GLY A 77 3.71 4.46 -8.76
CA GLY A 77 3.06 5.57 -9.46
C GLY A 77 2.25 5.14 -10.68
N ALA A 78 2.60 4.01 -11.31
CA ALA A 78 1.84 3.45 -12.43
C ALA A 78 0.68 2.53 -12.01
N SER A 79 0.69 2.05 -10.76
CA SER A 79 -0.24 1.01 -10.30
C SER A 79 -1.33 1.52 -9.36
N VAL A 80 -1.10 2.67 -8.73
CA VAL A 80 -1.97 3.22 -7.68
C VAL A 80 -2.75 4.43 -8.19
N ASN A 81 -4.06 4.42 -7.96
CA ASN A 81 -4.93 5.59 -8.06
C ASN A 81 -4.87 6.38 -6.74
N VAL A 82 -4.25 7.56 -6.77
CA VAL A 82 -4.17 8.43 -5.60
C VAL A 82 -5.44 9.25 -5.49
N MET A 83 -6.15 9.10 -4.38
CA MET A 83 -7.44 9.76 -4.13
C MET A 83 -7.23 11.01 -3.28
N PRO A 84 -7.80 12.16 -3.67
CA PRO A 84 -7.63 13.40 -2.94
C PRO A 84 -8.48 13.40 -1.66
N ALA A 85 -8.06 14.16 -0.65
CA ALA A 85 -8.61 14.08 0.71
C ALA A 85 -10.12 14.29 0.78
N GLU A 86 -10.68 15.20 -0.03
CA GLU A 86 -12.11 15.46 -0.09
C GLU A 86 -12.97 14.22 -0.39
N SER A 87 -12.38 13.19 -1.02
CA SER A 87 -13.07 11.95 -1.37
C SER A 87 -13.36 11.07 -0.14
N TYR A 88 -12.62 11.23 0.95
CA TYR A 88 -12.71 10.35 2.13
C TYR A 88 -12.73 11.10 3.48
N ALA A 89 -12.34 12.38 3.53
CA ALA A 89 -12.32 13.20 4.74
C ALA A 89 -13.66 13.24 5.51
N PRO A 90 -14.85 13.21 4.88
CA PRO A 90 -16.12 13.13 5.60
C PRO A 90 -16.25 11.91 6.52
N LEU A 91 -15.46 10.86 6.29
CA LEU A 91 -15.45 9.63 7.08
C LEU A 91 -14.37 9.60 8.17
N GLU A 92 -13.66 10.71 8.41
CA GLU A 92 -12.57 10.77 9.39
C GLU A 92 -12.98 10.27 10.77
N THR A 93 -14.07 10.80 11.33
CA THR A 93 -14.54 10.45 12.68
C THR A 93 -14.78 8.94 12.83
N VAL A 94 -15.45 8.32 11.85
CA VAL A 94 -15.72 6.88 11.90
C VAL A 94 -14.46 6.05 11.65
N ALA A 95 -13.58 6.51 10.77
CA ALA A 95 -12.31 5.83 10.48
C ALA A 95 -11.37 5.84 11.68
N ARG A 96 -11.22 6.97 12.37
CA ARG A 96 -10.43 7.08 13.61
C ARG A 96 -10.96 6.13 14.69
N GLY A 97 -12.29 6.05 14.83
CA GLY A 97 -12.92 5.13 15.79
C GLY A 97 -12.64 3.64 15.54
N ARG A 98 -12.21 3.28 14.31
CA ARG A 98 -11.85 1.91 13.93
C ARG A 98 -10.38 1.57 14.16
N LEU A 99 -9.53 2.57 14.44
CA LEU A 99 -8.08 2.41 14.59
C LEU A 99 -7.63 2.90 15.97
N PRO A 100 -7.98 2.21 17.07
CA PRO A 100 -7.59 2.64 18.41
C PRO A 100 -6.08 2.54 18.67
N ALA A 101 -5.35 1.72 17.90
CA ALA A 101 -3.91 1.56 17.99
C ALA A 101 -3.16 2.78 17.44
N ASP A 102 -3.48 3.20 16.22
CA ASP A 102 -3.01 4.45 15.63
C ASP A 102 -4.14 5.20 14.90
N PRO A 103 -4.80 6.17 15.57
CA PRO A 103 -5.84 6.97 14.94
C PRO A 103 -5.34 7.86 13.79
N ASN A 104 -4.03 8.03 13.58
CA ASN A 104 -3.51 8.88 12.51
C ASN A 104 -3.53 8.18 11.14
N ASP A 105 -3.62 6.85 11.13
CA ASP A 105 -3.78 6.03 9.94
C ASP A 105 -5.21 6.06 9.35
N TRP A 106 -6.09 6.89 9.94
CA TRP A 106 -7.46 7.06 9.50
C TRP A 106 -7.65 7.35 8.00
N PRO A 107 -6.75 8.04 7.25
CA PRO A 107 -6.99 8.30 5.83
C PRO A 107 -7.12 7.01 5.01
N THR A 108 -6.33 5.99 5.35
CA THR A 108 -6.39 4.67 4.70
C THR A 108 -7.70 3.97 5.00
N ALA A 109 -8.13 3.97 6.27
CA ALA A 109 -9.41 3.37 6.68
C ALA A 109 -10.63 4.13 6.13
N ALA A 110 -10.59 5.46 6.11
CA ALA A 110 -11.63 6.30 5.54
C ALA A 110 -11.79 6.06 4.03
N LEU A 111 -10.68 5.94 3.30
CA LEU A 111 -10.74 5.63 1.87
C LEU A 111 -11.30 4.23 1.62
N ALA A 112 -10.94 3.24 2.44
CA ALA A 112 -11.48 1.89 2.34
C ALA A 112 -13.00 1.87 2.58
N LEU A 113 -13.48 2.67 3.54
CA LEU A 113 -14.91 2.88 3.77
C LEU A 113 -15.61 3.57 2.61
N ALA A 114 -15.01 4.61 2.04
CA ALA A 114 -15.59 5.37 0.92
C ALA A 114 -15.76 4.50 -0.34
N LEU A 115 -14.81 3.60 -0.58
CA LEU A 115 -14.79 2.70 -1.73
C LEU A 115 -15.45 1.34 -1.48
N ASP A 116 -15.93 1.08 -0.26
CA ASP A 116 -16.45 -0.21 0.18
C ASP A 116 -15.52 -1.39 -0.18
N THR A 117 -14.23 -1.25 0.15
CA THR A 117 -13.22 -2.27 -0.16
C THR A 117 -12.28 -2.56 1.01
N GLY A 118 -11.50 -3.64 0.88
CA GLY A 118 -10.49 -4.04 1.84
C GLY A 118 -9.18 -3.25 1.73
N ILE A 119 -8.36 -3.38 2.76
CA ILE A 119 -7.03 -2.78 2.85
C ILE A 119 -5.98 -3.87 2.59
N TRP A 120 -5.10 -3.66 1.61
CA TRP A 120 -3.86 -4.42 1.50
C TRP A 120 -2.86 -3.87 2.51
N THR A 121 -2.62 -4.64 3.57
CA THR A 121 -1.79 -4.24 4.71
C THR A 121 -1.13 -5.43 5.39
N ASN A 122 0.12 -5.25 5.82
CA ASN A 122 0.76 -6.14 6.80
C ASN A 122 0.87 -5.50 8.20
N ASP A 123 0.34 -4.29 8.34
CA ASP A 123 0.34 -3.53 9.58
C ASP A 123 -0.79 -3.99 10.50
N ARG A 124 -0.44 -4.31 11.74
CA ARG A 124 -1.38 -4.86 12.71
C ARG A 124 -2.32 -3.80 13.25
N ASP A 125 -2.03 -2.52 13.06
CA ASP A 125 -2.87 -1.44 13.56
C ASP A 125 -4.22 -1.38 12.82
N PHE A 126 -4.30 -1.91 11.60
CA PHE A 126 -5.56 -2.10 10.86
C PHE A 126 -6.32 -3.37 11.24
N PHE A 127 -5.72 -4.29 12.00
CA PHE A 127 -6.34 -5.60 12.26
C PHE A 127 -7.40 -5.45 13.35
N GLY A 128 -8.59 -6.02 13.11
CA GLY A 128 -9.72 -5.85 14.02
C GLY A 128 -10.45 -4.51 13.89
N SER A 129 -10.10 -3.67 12.90
CA SER A 129 -10.76 -2.40 12.60
C SER A 129 -12.20 -2.52 12.07
N GLY A 130 -12.69 -3.75 11.85
CA GLY A 130 -13.95 -4.01 11.16
C GLY A 130 -13.90 -3.73 9.65
N LEU A 131 -12.71 -3.49 9.09
CA LEU A 131 -12.44 -3.50 7.65
C LEU A 131 -11.75 -4.80 7.26
N ALA A 132 -12.00 -5.29 6.05
CA ALA A 132 -11.30 -6.46 5.54
C ALA A 132 -9.81 -6.14 5.33
N THR A 133 -8.91 -6.87 5.98
CA THR A 133 -7.46 -6.72 5.79
C THR A 133 -6.89 -7.89 4.99
N TRP A 134 -6.03 -7.58 4.04
CA TRP A 134 -5.40 -8.52 3.13
C TRP A 134 -3.89 -8.40 3.28
N THR A 135 -3.26 -9.41 3.88
CA THR A 135 -1.81 -9.45 3.95
C THR A 135 -1.22 -9.83 2.60
N THR A 136 0.06 -9.52 2.40
CA THR A 136 0.73 -9.84 1.12
C THR A 136 0.66 -11.32 0.77
N PRO A 137 0.89 -12.28 1.69
CA PRO A 137 0.75 -13.70 1.39
C PRO A 137 -0.68 -14.12 1.03
N VAL A 138 -1.69 -13.54 1.68
CA VAL A 138 -3.10 -13.85 1.38
C VAL A 138 -3.49 -13.32 0.00
N LEU A 139 -3.05 -12.10 -0.33
CA LEU A 139 -3.30 -11.51 -1.64
C LEU A 139 -2.61 -12.30 -2.76
N ASP A 140 -1.36 -12.69 -2.56
CA ASP A 140 -0.60 -13.54 -3.50
C ASP A 140 -1.29 -14.90 -3.72
N HIS A 141 -1.72 -15.56 -2.64
CA HIS A 141 -2.47 -16.81 -2.74
C HIS A 141 -3.81 -16.65 -3.48
N TYR A 142 -4.55 -15.57 -3.21
CA TYR A 142 -5.81 -15.26 -3.88
C TYR A 142 -5.64 -15.12 -5.40
N LEU A 143 -4.59 -14.43 -5.84
CA LEU A 143 -4.32 -14.17 -7.25
C LEU A 143 -3.81 -15.40 -8.00
N THR A 144 -3.07 -16.27 -7.32
CA THR A 144 -2.54 -17.51 -7.90
C THR A 144 -3.60 -18.62 -7.97
N THR A 145 -4.49 -18.72 -6.99
CA THR A 145 -5.49 -19.82 -6.90
C THR A 145 -6.68 -19.60 -7.82
N GLU A 146 -7.11 -18.36 -8.05
CA GLU A 146 -8.19 -18.05 -9.00
C GLU A 146 -7.70 -17.98 -10.47
N SER A 147 -6.46 -18.34 -10.74
CA SER A 147 -5.89 -18.44 -12.10
C SER A 147 -5.81 -19.90 -12.60
N ALA A 148 -6.29 -20.86 -11.82
CA ALA A 148 -6.44 -22.29 -12.15
C ALA A 148 -7.92 -22.62 -12.43
#